data_AF-T1JCZ2-F1
#
_entry.id   AF-T1JCZ2-F1
#
_cell.length_a   1.000
_cell.length_b   1.000
_cell.length_c   1.000
_cell.angle_alpha   90.00
_cell.angle_beta   90.00
_cell.angle_gamma   90.00
#
_symmetry.space_group_name_H-M   'P 1'
#
loop_
_entity.id
_entity.type
_entity.pdbx_description
1 polymer ?
#
loop_
_entity_poly.entity_id
_entity_poly.type
_entity_poly.pdbx_seq_one_letter_code
_entity_poly.pdbx_strand_id
1 'polypeptide(L)'
;MMGKTFDSLGISRLTLRALSDEGFTRMTEIQEKSIPSLLKGRDLIAAAKTGSGKTLAFLVPAVELLSKLKFEAANGTGVIVISPTRELCIQTSRILKSLLARRRLTECVIMGGTNKKVEDEKLKTGINFVVATPGRLLDHLKNTLEFVYANLQCLIIDEADRTLDMGFEREMKQILQFLPKKRQTMLFSATLKKNTKDLIELAMEADPIYVGLDQPEEKATVDGLEQSYVVCRLENRFLMLHSFLSKVHQNNQKSMVFFSTCRSVKFYHILLNCLDLPVKCIHGNQKQGKRTSTFLEFGNSPSSILLCTDVAARGLDIPHVDWIIQFDPANDTKEYIHRVGRTARGAGGRGRAILILRPEEVGFLQHLKTVNVQLDEHRFSWTETPDIQNRIKEAFAKDPPLRNSAKAACKSFVRCYSARHLKNVFDVNALDLTALARSFGLDEPLGMKKAKTRAWKKKLKSVNKNTC
;
A
#
# COMPACT_ATOMS: atom_id res chain seq x y z
N MET A 1 -7.93 16.76 24.21
CA MET A 1 -6.83 16.35 25.12
C MET A 1 -5.52 16.40 24.35
N MET A 2 -4.51 17.12 24.83
CA MET A 2 -3.15 17.03 24.27
C MET A 2 -2.60 15.62 24.51
N GLY A 3 -2.13 14.94 23.45
CA GLY A 3 -1.60 13.56 23.55
C GLY A 3 -0.37 13.45 24.45
N LYS A 4 -0.20 12.28 25.08
CA LYS A 4 0.90 11.97 26.00
C LYS A 4 2.25 11.94 25.27
N THR A 5 3.29 12.34 25.97
CA THR A 5 4.68 12.37 25.49
C THR A 5 5.35 11.02 25.67
N PHE A 6 6.32 10.70 24.82
CA PHE A 6 7.09 9.44 24.92
C PHE A 6 7.92 9.32 26.20
N ASP A 7 8.27 10.43 26.86
CA ASP A 7 9.01 10.42 28.13
C ASP A 7 8.24 9.72 29.27
N SER A 8 6.92 9.77 29.24
CA SER A 8 6.03 9.17 30.23
C SER A 8 6.05 7.64 30.24
N LEU A 9 6.66 7.02 29.23
CA LEU A 9 6.74 5.56 29.08
C LEU A 9 7.89 4.92 29.87
N GLY A 10 8.82 5.71 30.42
CA GLY A 10 10.01 5.19 31.09
C GLY A 10 10.99 4.46 30.15
N ILE A 11 10.94 4.75 28.85
CA ILE A 11 11.85 4.18 27.84
C ILE A 11 13.24 4.82 27.92
N SER A 12 14.25 4.13 27.40
CA SER A 12 15.64 4.57 27.51
C SER A 12 15.91 5.93 26.84
N ARG A 13 16.87 6.69 27.39
CA ARG A 13 17.29 8.00 26.87
C ARG A 13 17.73 7.96 25.40
N LEU A 14 18.31 6.84 24.96
CA LEU A 14 18.72 6.66 23.56
C LEU A 14 17.51 6.61 22.62
N THR A 15 16.42 5.95 23.02
CA THR A 15 15.16 5.92 22.24
C THR A 15 14.50 7.28 22.24
N LEU A 16 14.43 7.97 23.38
CA LEU A 16 13.86 9.32 23.46
C LEU A 16 14.59 10.31 22.54
N ARG A 17 15.92 10.25 22.50
CA ARG A 17 16.73 11.08 21.58
C ARG A 17 16.46 10.75 20.12
N ALA A 18 16.43 9.46 19.75
CA ALA A 18 16.12 9.06 18.37
C ALA A 18 14.72 9.52 17.94
N LEU A 19 13.72 9.40 18.83
CA LEU A 19 12.37 9.91 18.56
C LEU A 19 12.36 11.44 18.39
N SER A 20 13.07 12.15 19.25
CA SER A 20 13.17 13.62 19.19
C SER A 20 13.85 14.11 17.91
N ASP A 21 14.91 13.43 17.44
CA ASP A 21 15.63 13.81 16.22
C ASP A 21 14.74 13.68 14.96
N GLU A 22 13.80 12.73 14.98
CA GLU A 22 12.79 12.57 13.93
C GLU A 22 11.55 13.47 14.15
N GLY A 23 11.54 14.31 15.19
CA GLY A 23 10.42 15.20 15.52
C GLY A 23 9.22 14.52 16.19
N PHE A 24 9.34 13.26 16.63
CA PHE A 24 8.27 12.55 17.33
C PHE A 24 8.24 12.94 18.81
N THR A 25 7.51 14.00 19.12
CA THR A 25 7.39 14.51 20.50
C THR A 25 6.20 13.94 21.27
N ARG A 26 5.10 13.62 20.59
CA ARG A 26 3.85 13.12 21.18
C ARG A 26 3.41 11.80 20.55
N MET A 27 2.75 10.98 21.36
CA MET A 27 2.17 9.72 20.93
C MET A 27 0.84 9.93 20.22
N THR A 28 0.54 9.04 19.28
CA THR A 28 -0.81 8.86 18.73
C THR A 28 -1.62 7.92 19.64
N GLU A 29 -2.96 7.91 19.48
CA GLU A 29 -3.84 7.07 20.30
C GLU A 29 -3.45 5.58 20.29
N ILE A 30 -3.06 5.03 19.14
CA ILE A 30 -2.63 3.63 19.04
C ILE A 30 -1.30 3.41 19.78
N GLN A 31 -0.39 4.39 19.75
CA GLN A 31 0.88 4.30 20.46
C GLN A 31 0.66 4.34 21.98
N GLU A 32 -0.20 5.24 22.46
CA GLU A 32 -0.54 5.34 23.88
C GLU A 32 -1.20 4.07 24.43
N LYS A 33 -2.07 3.44 23.64
CA LYS A 33 -2.79 2.22 24.05
C LYS A 33 -1.93 0.96 23.93
N SER A 34 -1.01 0.90 22.96
CA SER A 34 -0.21 -0.31 22.71
C SER A 34 1.12 -0.34 23.45
N ILE A 35 1.90 0.74 23.44
CA ILE A 35 3.30 0.71 23.90
C ILE A 35 3.44 0.28 25.37
N PRO A 36 2.67 0.80 26.35
CA PRO A 36 2.83 0.43 27.76
C PRO A 36 2.65 -1.07 28.02
N SER A 37 1.70 -1.70 27.32
CA SER A 37 1.42 -3.13 27.42
C SER A 37 2.52 -3.96 26.76
N LEU A 38 3.00 -3.51 25.60
CA LEU A 38 4.08 -4.16 24.87
C LEU A 38 5.42 -4.11 25.64
N LEU A 39 5.72 -3.02 26.33
CA LEU A 39 6.91 -2.90 27.20
C LEU A 39 6.90 -3.87 28.39
N LYS A 40 5.72 -4.37 28.79
CA LYS A 40 5.56 -5.41 29.81
C LYS A 40 5.71 -6.83 29.25
N GLY A 41 5.98 -6.99 27.94
CA GLY A 41 6.18 -8.29 27.29
C GLY A 41 4.89 -9.03 26.94
N ARG A 42 3.73 -8.37 26.94
CA ARG A 42 2.44 -8.98 26.57
C ARG A 42 2.28 -9.07 25.05
N ASP A 43 1.68 -10.16 24.58
CA ASP A 43 1.21 -10.26 23.20
C ASP A 43 0.08 -9.26 22.94
N LEU A 44 -0.02 -8.79 21.70
CA LEU A 44 -0.96 -7.74 21.33
C LEU A 44 -1.52 -7.91 19.93
N ILE A 45 -2.83 -7.65 19.82
CA ILE A 45 -3.54 -7.50 18.56
C ILE A 45 -4.09 -6.08 18.50
N ALA A 46 -3.62 -5.30 17.52
CA ALA A 46 -4.06 -3.94 17.29
C ALA A 46 -4.82 -3.83 15.97
N ALA A 47 -6.05 -3.32 16.04
CA ALA A 47 -6.75 -2.77 14.90
C ALA A 47 -6.58 -1.26 14.88
N ALA A 48 -6.01 -0.73 13.79
CA ALA A 48 -5.92 0.72 13.62
C ALA A 48 -5.91 1.11 12.14
N LYS A 49 -6.49 2.28 11.85
CA LYS A 49 -6.52 2.89 10.51
C LYS A 49 -5.12 3.06 9.93
N THR A 50 -5.02 3.15 8.60
CA THR A 50 -3.73 3.49 7.96
C THR A 50 -3.31 4.91 8.31
N GLY A 51 -2.02 5.14 8.57
CA GLY A 51 -1.52 6.46 8.94
C GLY A 51 -1.67 6.81 10.42
N SER A 52 -2.14 5.89 11.28
CA SER A 52 -2.29 6.11 12.72
C SER A 52 -0.98 6.09 13.53
N GLY A 53 0.18 5.87 12.89
CA GLY A 53 1.47 5.79 13.58
C GLY A 53 1.83 4.41 14.14
N LYS A 54 1.25 3.32 13.60
CA LYS A 54 1.50 1.92 14.02
C LYS A 54 2.97 1.53 14.07
N THR A 55 3.79 2.02 13.15
CA THR A 55 5.19 1.61 13.03
C THR A 55 5.99 1.88 14.31
N LEU A 56 5.84 3.06 14.91
CA LEU A 56 6.47 3.36 16.19
C LEU A 56 5.85 2.56 17.35
N ALA A 57 4.55 2.23 17.26
CA ALA A 57 3.86 1.47 18.30
C ALA A 57 4.46 0.06 18.51
N PHE A 58 5.00 -0.57 17.46
CA PHE A 58 5.69 -1.86 17.57
C PHE A 58 7.22 -1.76 17.58
N LEU A 59 7.83 -0.78 16.90
CA LEU A 59 9.30 -0.69 16.86
C LEU A 59 9.89 -0.21 18.19
N VAL A 60 9.26 0.77 18.85
CA VAL A 60 9.74 1.28 20.14
C VAL A 60 9.87 0.17 21.18
N PRO A 61 8.82 -0.62 21.48
CA PRO A 61 8.95 -1.71 22.45
C PRO A 61 9.92 -2.81 22.01
N ALA A 62 10.00 -3.14 20.71
CA ALA A 62 10.95 -4.14 20.22
C ALA A 62 12.42 -3.71 20.37
N VAL A 63 12.73 -2.44 20.14
CA VAL A 63 14.07 -1.85 20.36
C VAL A 63 14.43 -1.85 21.85
N GLU A 64 13.49 -1.47 22.72
CA GLU A 64 13.68 -1.51 24.17
C GLU A 64 13.88 -2.94 24.67
N LEU A 65 13.14 -3.92 24.15
CA LEU A 65 13.27 -5.34 24.50
C LEU A 65 14.70 -5.86 24.25
N LEU A 66 15.22 -5.72 23.02
CA LEU A 66 16.57 -6.20 22.72
C LEU A 66 17.64 -5.42 23.49
N SER A 67 17.43 -4.13 23.73
CA SER A 67 18.36 -3.31 24.50
C SER A 67 18.41 -3.75 25.97
N LYS A 68 17.26 -4.06 26.57
CA LYS A 68 17.16 -4.58 27.94
C LYS A 68 17.85 -5.94 28.07
N LEU A 69 17.73 -6.79 27.06
CA LEU A 69 18.38 -8.10 26.98
C LEU A 69 19.87 -8.01 26.60
N LYS A 70 20.39 -6.81 26.33
CA LYS A 70 21.77 -6.58 25.88
C LYS A 70 22.14 -7.46 24.68
N PHE A 71 21.22 -7.55 23.72
CA PHE A 71 21.40 -8.38 22.53
C PHE A 71 22.57 -7.85 21.69
N GLU A 72 23.39 -8.76 21.17
CA GLU A 72 24.53 -8.50 20.30
C GLU A 72 24.40 -9.27 18.98
N ALA A 73 25.20 -8.93 17.96
CA ALA A 73 25.16 -9.61 16.66
C ALA A 73 25.34 -11.14 16.78
N ALA A 74 26.18 -11.60 17.71
CA ALA A 74 26.44 -13.02 17.97
C ALA A 74 25.21 -13.80 18.46
N ASN A 75 24.21 -13.12 19.04
CA ASN A 75 22.96 -13.78 19.45
C ASN A 75 22.06 -14.13 18.25
N GLY A 76 22.36 -13.63 17.05
CA GLY A 76 21.56 -13.80 15.85
C GLY A 76 20.38 -12.83 15.80
N THR A 77 19.24 -13.29 15.27
CA THR A 77 18.02 -12.51 15.13
C THR A 77 17.12 -12.62 16.35
N GLY A 78 16.93 -11.48 17.01
CA GLY A 78 16.05 -11.32 18.18
C GLY A 78 14.67 -10.77 17.83
N VAL A 79 14.53 -10.07 16.70
CA VAL A 79 13.25 -9.51 16.25
C VAL A 79 13.05 -9.76 14.75
N ILE A 80 11.88 -10.27 14.38
CA ILE A 80 11.44 -10.38 12.99
C ILE A 80 10.19 -9.52 12.79
N VAL A 81 10.22 -8.65 11.78
CA VAL A 81 9.06 -7.89 11.30
C VAL A 81 8.65 -8.42 9.94
N ILE A 82 7.43 -8.93 9.83
CA ILE A 82 6.86 -9.39 8.55
C ILE A 82 5.94 -8.31 8.02
N SER A 83 6.16 -7.89 6.77
CA SER A 83 5.31 -6.93 6.07
C SER A 83 4.92 -7.47 4.68
N PRO A 84 3.70 -7.19 4.18
CA PRO A 84 3.19 -7.77 2.93
C PRO A 84 3.92 -7.31 1.67
N THR A 85 4.49 -6.09 1.69
CA THR A 85 5.10 -5.48 0.50
C THR A 85 6.53 -5.07 0.76
N ARG A 86 7.34 -5.11 -0.30
CA ARG A 86 8.76 -4.75 -0.28
C ARG A 86 8.97 -3.31 0.17
N GLU A 87 8.11 -2.42 -0.28
CA GLU A 87 8.21 -1.01 0.03
C GLU A 87 7.88 -0.72 1.50
N LEU A 88 6.91 -1.44 2.09
CA LEU A 88 6.62 -1.35 3.51
C LEU A 88 7.82 -1.85 4.33
N CYS A 89 8.51 -2.92 3.90
CA CYS A 89 9.75 -3.35 4.55
C CYS A 89 10.82 -2.25 4.55
N ILE A 90 11.04 -1.59 3.40
CA ILE A 90 12.02 -0.50 3.27
C ILE A 90 11.69 0.65 4.21
N GLN A 91 10.42 1.03 4.30
CA GLN A 91 9.95 2.11 5.16
C GLN A 91 10.10 1.77 6.65
N THR A 92 9.70 0.56 7.05
CA THR A 92 9.87 0.10 8.43
C THR A 92 11.36 0.06 8.80
N SER A 93 12.23 -0.39 7.89
CA SER A 93 13.68 -0.35 8.08
C SER A 93 14.23 1.08 8.19
N ARG A 94 13.70 2.06 7.44
CA ARG A 94 14.11 3.48 7.58
C ARG A 94 13.87 3.98 9.01
N ILE A 95 12.68 3.76 9.55
CA ILE A 95 12.32 4.19 10.90
C ILE A 95 13.15 3.41 11.93
N LEU A 96 13.29 2.10 11.74
CA LEU A 96 14.12 1.25 12.60
C LEU A 96 15.57 1.74 12.65
N LYS A 97 16.20 2.05 11.50
CA LYS A 97 17.56 2.60 11.44
C LYS A 97 17.72 3.87 12.26
N SER A 98 16.74 4.76 12.22
CA SER A 98 16.75 5.98 13.04
C SER A 98 16.72 5.64 14.53
N LEU A 99 15.86 4.71 14.96
CA LEU A 99 15.80 4.23 16.34
C LEU A 99 17.08 3.51 16.79
N LEU A 100 17.80 2.87 15.86
CA LEU A 100 19.05 2.16 16.10
C LEU A 100 20.31 3.02 15.96
N ALA A 101 20.21 4.27 15.49
CA ALA A 101 21.36 5.12 15.13
C ALA A 101 22.40 5.30 16.26
N ARG A 102 21.99 5.12 17.53
CA ARG A 102 22.84 5.24 18.71
C ARG A 102 23.00 3.92 19.49
N ARG A 103 22.81 2.77 18.82
CA ARG A 103 22.85 1.44 19.43
C ARG A 103 23.76 0.51 18.63
N ARG A 104 24.32 -0.49 19.31
CA ARG A 104 25.09 -1.59 18.68
C ARG A 104 24.18 -2.74 18.24
N LEU A 105 23.02 -2.43 17.68
CA LEU A 105 22.06 -3.42 17.17
C LEU A 105 22.04 -3.33 15.65
N THR A 106 22.05 -4.48 14.98
CA THR A 106 22.08 -4.58 13.52
C THR A 106 20.69 -4.82 12.95
N GLU A 107 20.44 -4.34 11.73
CA GLU A 107 19.21 -4.61 10.98
C GLU A 107 19.50 -5.06 9.55
N CYS A 108 18.58 -5.83 8.97
CA CYS A 108 18.60 -6.19 7.56
C CYS A 108 17.18 -6.28 7.00
N VAL A 109 17.02 -5.84 5.75
CA VAL A 109 15.81 -6.05 4.96
C VAL A 109 16.02 -7.22 4.00
N ILE A 110 15.19 -8.26 4.12
CA ILE A 110 15.19 -9.41 3.21
C ILE A 110 13.85 -9.49 2.45
N MET A 111 13.89 -9.38 1.13
CA MET A 111 12.67 -9.30 0.34
C MET A 111 12.84 -9.88 -1.06
N GLY A 112 11.75 -10.24 -1.72
CA GLY A 112 11.85 -10.74 -3.08
C GLY A 112 12.49 -9.70 -4.03
N GLY A 113 13.23 -10.16 -5.03
CA GLY A 113 13.80 -9.27 -6.07
C GLY A 113 15.07 -8.52 -5.67
N THR A 114 15.62 -8.76 -4.48
CA THR A 114 16.99 -8.36 -4.08
C THR A 114 17.96 -9.55 -4.17
N ASN A 115 19.27 -9.28 -4.08
CA ASN A 115 20.31 -10.30 -4.26
C ASN A 115 20.41 -11.21 -3.03
N LYS A 116 20.00 -12.47 -3.19
CA LYS A 116 19.96 -13.46 -2.09
C LYS A 116 21.32 -13.67 -1.45
N LYS A 117 22.40 -13.74 -2.24
CA LYS A 117 23.75 -13.99 -1.71
C LYS A 117 24.19 -12.89 -0.75
N VAL A 118 23.83 -11.64 -1.03
CA VAL A 118 24.13 -10.51 -0.12
C VAL A 118 23.32 -10.62 1.17
N GLU A 119 22.09 -11.13 1.09
CA GLU A 119 21.24 -11.38 2.26
C GLU A 119 21.78 -12.55 3.09
N ASP A 120 22.20 -13.65 2.44
CA ASP A 120 22.80 -14.83 3.08
C ASP A 120 24.05 -14.45 3.89
N GLU A 121 24.99 -13.71 3.30
CA GLU A 121 26.20 -13.26 3.99
C GLU A 121 25.88 -12.39 5.21
N LYS A 122 24.92 -11.47 5.09
CA LYS A 122 24.50 -10.64 6.24
C LYS A 122 23.90 -11.48 7.35
N LEU A 123 22.98 -12.39 7.02
CA LEU A 123 22.34 -13.26 8.00
C LEU A 123 23.38 -14.15 8.71
N LYS A 124 24.39 -14.63 7.98
CA LYS A 124 25.52 -15.40 8.52
C LYS A 124 26.37 -14.60 9.51
N THR A 125 26.62 -13.31 9.25
CA THR A 125 27.37 -12.44 10.18
C THR A 125 26.62 -12.11 11.48
N GLY A 126 25.31 -12.36 11.54
CA GLY A 126 24.46 -12.07 12.69
C GLY A 126 23.74 -10.72 12.56
N ILE A 127 22.41 -10.79 12.42
CA ILE A 127 21.53 -9.63 12.33
C ILE A 127 20.50 -9.67 13.45
N ASN A 128 20.36 -8.60 14.23
CA ASN A 128 19.44 -8.57 15.37
C ASN A 128 17.98 -8.32 14.97
N PHE A 129 17.75 -7.44 14.00
CA PHE A 129 16.43 -7.15 13.44
C PHE A 129 16.33 -7.55 11.98
N VAL A 130 15.37 -8.40 11.64
CA VAL A 130 15.07 -8.75 10.25
C VAL A 130 13.71 -8.18 9.87
N VAL A 131 13.66 -7.34 8.84
CA VAL A 131 12.41 -6.85 8.24
C VAL A 131 12.20 -7.56 6.90
N ALA A 132 11.09 -8.27 6.73
CA ALA A 132 10.96 -9.22 5.64
C ALA A 132 9.59 -9.30 4.98
N THR A 133 9.59 -9.64 3.69
CA THR A 133 8.37 -10.15 3.02
C THR A 133 8.24 -11.66 3.24
N PRO A 134 7.02 -12.21 3.41
CA PRO A 134 6.81 -13.61 3.81
C PRO A 134 7.57 -14.62 2.94
N GLY A 135 7.41 -14.54 1.61
CA GLY A 135 8.04 -15.51 0.70
C GLY A 135 9.57 -15.56 0.78
N ARG A 136 10.23 -14.41 0.99
CA ARG A 136 11.70 -14.35 1.10
C ARG A 136 12.18 -14.80 2.47
N LEU A 137 11.47 -14.45 3.53
CA LEU A 137 11.76 -14.96 4.87
C LEU A 137 11.71 -16.49 4.89
N LEU A 138 10.65 -17.07 4.32
CA LEU A 138 10.51 -18.53 4.24
C LEU A 138 11.62 -19.20 3.44
N ASP A 139 12.08 -18.60 2.35
CA ASP A 139 13.24 -19.09 1.58
C ASP A 139 14.50 -19.14 2.47
N HIS A 140 14.80 -18.08 3.21
CA HIS A 140 15.96 -18.08 4.12
C HIS A 140 15.80 -19.05 5.28
N LEU A 141 14.61 -19.17 5.89
CA LEU A 141 14.35 -20.13 6.97
C LEU A 141 14.56 -21.59 6.51
N LYS A 142 14.32 -21.90 5.24
CA LYS A 142 14.50 -23.25 4.68
C LYS A 142 15.91 -23.51 4.18
N ASN A 143 16.54 -22.52 3.57
CA ASN A 143 17.70 -22.73 2.70
C ASN A 143 18.99 -22.04 3.17
N THR A 144 18.95 -21.18 4.19
CA THR A 144 20.13 -20.52 4.74
C THR A 144 20.49 -21.16 6.08
N LEU A 145 21.40 -22.14 6.03
CA LEU A 145 21.77 -22.96 7.19
C LEU A 145 22.37 -22.14 8.34
N GLU A 146 23.15 -21.10 8.03
CA GLU A 146 23.75 -20.23 9.04
C GLU A 146 22.81 -19.16 9.60
N PHE A 147 21.52 -19.16 9.22
CA PHE A 147 20.57 -18.18 9.75
C PHE A 147 20.19 -18.51 11.20
N VAL A 148 20.79 -17.78 12.16
CA VAL A 148 20.51 -17.95 13.59
C VAL A 148 19.26 -17.18 14.02
N TYR A 149 18.15 -17.90 14.22
CA TYR A 149 16.87 -17.35 14.71
C TYR A 149 16.33 -18.08 15.95
N ALA A 150 17.08 -19.01 16.53
CA ALA A 150 16.65 -19.77 17.72
C ALA A 150 16.42 -18.88 18.95
N ASN A 151 17.10 -17.74 19.03
CA ASN A 151 17.01 -16.77 20.13
C ASN A 151 15.94 -15.68 19.89
N LEU A 152 15.00 -15.90 18.96
CA LEU A 152 13.97 -14.92 18.64
C LEU A 152 13.16 -14.53 19.87
N GLN A 153 13.12 -13.23 20.17
CA GLN A 153 12.42 -12.66 21.32
C GLN A 153 11.07 -12.05 20.92
N CYS A 154 10.96 -11.55 19.69
CA CYS A 154 9.74 -10.89 19.23
C CYS A 154 9.45 -11.14 17.75
N LEU A 155 8.18 -11.43 17.46
CA LEU A 155 7.62 -11.50 16.11
C LEU A 155 6.59 -10.39 15.93
N ILE A 156 6.74 -9.59 14.89
CA ILE A 156 5.80 -8.54 14.50
C ILE A 156 5.21 -8.90 13.14
N ILE A 157 3.88 -8.92 13.04
CA ILE A 157 3.15 -9.12 11.78
C ILE A 157 2.41 -7.82 11.47
N ASP A 158 2.94 -7.04 10.52
CA ASP A 158 2.34 -5.78 10.08
C ASP A 158 1.45 -6.00 8.85
N GLU A 159 0.34 -5.27 8.80
CA GLU A 159 -0.74 -5.43 7.81
C GLU A 159 -1.11 -6.92 7.57
N ALA A 160 -1.41 -7.64 8.66
CA ALA A 160 -1.66 -9.08 8.64
C ALA A 160 -2.81 -9.48 7.68
N ASP A 161 -3.89 -8.70 7.67
CA ASP A 161 -5.00 -8.89 6.74
C ASP A 161 -4.57 -8.77 5.27
N ARG A 162 -3.69 -7.81 4.95
CA ARG A 162 -3.16 -7.65 3.60
C ARG A 162 -2.24 -8.81 3.22
N THR A 163 -1.43 -9.28 4.16
CA THR A 163 -0.56 -10.45 3.95
C THR A 163 -1.39 -11.66 3.51
N LEU A 164 -2.53 -11.89 4.17
CA LEU A 164 -3.48 -12.95 3.79
C LEU A 164 -4.22 -12.66 2.48
N ASP A 165 -4.71 -11.42 2.28
CA ASP A 165 -5.40 -11.01 1.04
C ASP A 165 -4.49 -11.17 -0.20
N MET A 166 -3.15 -11.07 -0.05
CA MET A 166 -2.15 -11.30 -1.10
C MET A 166 -1.83 -12.78 -1.36
N GLY A 167 -2.45 -13.69 -0.62
CA GLY A 167 -2.28 -15.14 -0.79
C GLY A 167 -1.07 -15.73 -0.07
N PHE A 168 -0.43 -15.00 0.85
CA PHE A 168 0.72 -15.51 1.63
C PHE A 168 0.33 -16.41 2.81
N GLU A 169 -0.92 -16.88 2.88
CA GLU A 169 -1.41 -17.69 4.00
C GLU A 169 -0.55 -18.95 4.22
N ARG A 170 -0.20 -19.65 3.14
CA ARG A 170 0.62 -20.86 3.22
C ARG A 170 2.03 -20.55 3.73
N GLU A 171 2.63 -19.49 3.21
CA GLU A 171 3.96 -19.04 3.60
C GLU A 171 3.98 -18.65 5.08
N MET A 172 2.99 -17.88 5.55
CA MET A 172 2.86 -17.48 6.95
C MET A 172 2.73 -18.69 7.88
N LYS A 173 1.88 -19.67 7.53
CA LYS A 173 1.73 -20.91 8.31
C LYS A 173 3.06 -21.66 8.43
N GLN A 174 3.83 -21.75 7.36
CA GLN A 174 5.14 -22.41 7.39
C GLN A 174 6.18 -21.62 8.18
N ILE A 175 6.22 -20.28 8.04
CA ILE A 175 7.12 -19.43 8.83
C ILE A 175 6.88 -19.66 10.32
N LEU A 176 5.62 -19.62 10.76
CA LEU A 176 5.27 -19.82 12.16
C LEU A 176 5.65 -21.20 12.71
N GLN A 177 5.74 -22.23 11.84
CA GLN A 177 6.23 -23.56 12.23
C GLN A 177 7.75 -23.60 12.43
N PHE A 178 8.52 -22.78 11.71
CA PHE A 178 9.98 -22.69 11.89
C PHE A 178 10.36 -21.86 13.11
N LEU A 179 9.64 -20.78 13.40
CA LEU A 179 10.03 -19.83 14.43
C LEU A 179 9.81 -20.39 15.85
N PRO A 180 10.67 -20.03 16.83
CA PRO A 180 10.49 -20.41 18.23
C PRO A 180 9.14 -19.95 18.76
N LYS A 181 8.45 -20.82 19.53
CA LYS A 181 7.14 -20.48 20.09
C LYS A 181 7.21 -19.49 21.25
N LYS A 182 8.21 -19.64 22.12
CA LYS A 182 8.45 -18.76 23.27
C LYS A 182 9.06 -17.43 22.80
N ARG A 183 8.19 -16.47 22.49
CA ARG A 183 8.49 -15.11 22.04
C ARG A 183 7.27 -14.22 22.26
N GLN A 184 7.48 -12.91 22.30
CA GLN A 184 6.38 -11.94 22.24
C GLN A 184 5.89 -11.79 20.81
N THR A 185 4.58 -11.84 20.58
CA THR A 185 3.98 -11.65 19.25
C THR A 185 3.10 -10.41 19.22
N MET A 186 3.30 -9.57 18.19
CA MET A 186 2.53 -8.37 17.95
C MET A 186 1.89 -8.44 16.56
N LEU A 187 0.57 -8.37 16.47
CA LEU A 187 -0.17 -8.37 15.22
C LEU A 187 -0.88 -7.05 15.00
N PHE A 188 -0.57 -6.39 13.90
CA PHE A 188 -1.19 -5.15 13.49
C PHE A 188 -1.99 -5.36 12.20
N SER A 189 -3.25 -4.95 12.22
CA SER A 189 -4.16 -5.08 11.09
C SER A 189 -5.08 -3.87 10.99
N ALA A 190 -5.65 -3.62 9.81
CA ALA A 190 -6.77 -2.70 9.69
C ALA A 190 -8.11 -3.41 9.99
N THR A 191 -8.18 -4.72 9.78
CA THR A 191 -9.42 -5.51 9.91
C THR A 191 -9.15 -6.87 10.55
N LEU A 192 -10.07 -7.37 11.39
CA LEU A 192 -10.03 -8.74 11.90
C LEU A 192 -11.07 -9.61 11.18
N LYS A 193 -10.66 -10.25 10.08
CA LYS A 193 -11.49 -11.22 9.36
C LYS A 193 -11.31 -12.63 9.95
N LYS A 194 -12.19 -13.58 9.58
CA LYS A 194 -12.07 -15.00 9.97
C LYS A 194 -10.67 -15.56 9.73
N ASN A 195 -10.11 -15.40 8.52
CA ASN A 195 -8.79 -15.92 8.18
C ASN A 195 -7.66 -15.30 9.04
N THR A 196 -7.85 -14.07 9.54
CA THR A 196 -6.91 -13.44 10.47
C THR A 196 -6.95 -14.13 11.84
N LYS A 197 -8.10 -14.67 12.26
CA LYS A 197 -8.22 -15.44 13.51
C LYS A 197 -7.40 -16.72 13.47
N ASP A 198 -7.47 -17.49 12.37
CA ASP A 198 -6.65 -18.69 12.21
C ASP A 198 -5.14 -18.39 12.28
N LEU A 199 -4.73 -17.23 11.74
CA LEU A 199 -3.34 -16.77 11.83
C LEU A 199 -2.97 -16.38 13.27
N ILE A 200 -3.88 -15.72 14.00
CA ILE A 200 -3.69 -15.34 15.41
C ILE A 200 -3.49 -16.58 16.27
N GLU A 201 -4.38 -17.58 16.14
CA GLU A 201 -4.33 -18.83 16.89
C GLU A 201 -3.03 -19.61 16.64
N LEU A 202 -2.49 -19.53 15.43
CA LEU A 202 -1.20 -20.16 15.11
C LEU A 202 0.00 -19.36 15.62
N ALA A 203 -0.11 -18.03 15.69
CA ALA A 203 1.00 -17.16 16.02
C ALA A 203 1.20 -16.97 17.54
N MET A 204 0.13 -17.00 18.32
CA MET A 204 0.10 -16.63 19.74
C MET A 204 -0.32 -17.82 20.60
N GLU A 205 0.39 -18.06 21.72
CA GLU A 205 0.03 -19.13 22.68
C GLU A 205 -0.82 -18.62 23.85
N ALA A 206 -0.66 -17.35 24.22
CA ALA A 206 -1.34 -16.73 25.35
C ALA A 206 -2.42 -15.74 24.89
N ASP A 207 -3.37 -15.43 25.78
CA ASP A 207 -4.42 -14.44 25.52
C ASP A 207 -3.82 -13.03 25.30
N PRO A 208 -3.94 -12.48 24.07
CA PRO A 208 -3.32 -11.22 23.71
C PRO A 208 -4.16 -10.03 24.17
N ILE A 209 -3.50 -8.89 24.33
CA ILE A 209 -4.22 -7.64 24.58
C ILE A 209 -4.80 -7.14 23.27
N TYR A 210 -6.10 -6.87 23.27
CA TYR A 210 -6.80 -6.29 22.14
C TYR A 210 -6.85 -4.77 22.26
N VAL A 211 -6.45 -4.07 21.19
CA VAL A 211 -6.49 -2.60 21.11
C VAL A 211 -7.21 -2.18 19.84
N GLY A 212 -8.19 -1.27 19.99
CA GLY A 212 -8.88 -0.66 18.85
C GLY A 212 -9.99 -1.51 18.22
N LEU A 213 -10.49 -2.53 18.93
CA LEU A 213 -11.59 -3.39 18.47
C LEU A 213 -12.98 -2.90 18.87
N ASP A 214 -13.08 -2.08 19.92
CA ASP A 214 -14.36 -1.72 20.55
C ASP A 214 -14.94 -0.38 20.07
N GLN A 215 -14.39 0.21 19.00
CA GLN A 215 -14.95 1.44 18.43
C GLN A 215 -15.87 1.07 17.27
N PRO A 216 -17.21 1.15 17.42
CA PRO A 216 -18.08 1.24 16.26
C PRO A 216 -17.62 2.46 15.46
N GLU A 217 -17.06 2.21 14.27
CA GLU A 217 -16.48 3.27 13.45
C GLU A 217 -17.59 4.24 13.01
N GLU A 218 -17.71 5.41 13.64
CA GLU A 218 -18.59 6.48 13.12
C GLU A 218 -18.14 6.91 11.71
N LYS A 219 -16.84 6.82 11.40
CA LYS A 219 -16.25 7.02 10.06
C LYS A 219 -15.07 6.07 9.83
N ALA A 220 -15.04 5.36 8.71
CA ALA A 220 -13.95 4.45 8.33
C ALA A 220 -12.68 5.17 7.81
N THR A 221 -12.73 6.49 7.63
CA THR A 221 -11.65 7.33 7.11
C THR A 221 -11.07 8.26 8.18
N VAL A 222 -10.01 9.02 7.85
CA VAL A 222 -9.34 9.97 8.77
C VAL A 222 -10.05 11.33 8.74
N ASP A 223 -10.08 12.06 9.85
CA ASP A 223 -10.93 13.25 10.01
C ASP A 223 -10.57 14.43 9.08
N GLY A 224 -9.32 14.54 8.63
CA GLY A 224 -8.86 15.61 7.74
C GLY A 224 -9.00 15.31 6.24
N LEU A 225 -9.71 14.24 5.88
CA LEU A 225 -9.90 13.80 4.50
C LEU A 225 -11.23 14.30 3.93
N GLU A 226 -11.15 15.16 2.91
CA GLU A 226 -12.28 15.54 2.07
C GLU A 226 -12.45 14.54 0.92
N GLN A 227 -13.66 13.99 0.75
CA GLN A 227 -13.91 12.92 -0.23
C GLN A 227 -15.04 13.32 -1.17
N SER A 228 -14.76 13.25 -2.46
CA SER A 228 -15.74 13.56 -3.49
C SER A 228 -15.74 12.53 -4.61
N TYR A 229 -16.81 12.49 -5.39
CA TYR A 229 -16.89 11.70 -6.61
C TYR A 229 -17.31 12.55 -7.81
N VAL A 230 -16.95 12.09 -9.00
CA VAL A 230 -17.42 12.68 -10.26
C VAL A 230 -17.89 11.57 -11.18
N VAL A 231 -19.07 11.76 -11.80
CA VAL A 231 -19.58 10.85 -12.83
C VAL A 231 -19.11 11.34 -14.19
N CYS A 232 -18.34 10.51 -14.88
CA CYS A 232 -17.71 10.85 -16.15
C CYS A 232 -17.83 9.70 -17.15
N ARG A 233 -18.38 10.00 -18.33
CA ARG A 233 -18.48 9.03 -19.43
C ARG A 233 -17.09 8.69 -19.98
N LEU A 234 -16.95 7.49 -20.54
CA LEU A 234 -15.66 6.93 -20.98
C LEU A 234 -14.85 7.87 -21.87
N GLU A 235 -15.52 8.55 -22.79
CA GLU A 235 -14.94 9.45 -23.78
C GLU A 235 -14.23 10.64 -23.14
N ASN A 236 -14.76 11.12 -22.01
CA ASN A 236 -14.30 12.36 -21.38
C ASN A 236 -13.37 12.10 -20.19
N ARG A 237 -13.20 10.85 -19.76
CA ARG A 237 -12.40 10.50 -18.57
C ARG A 237 -10.96 10.98 -18.67
N PHE A 238 -10.31 10.77 -19.82
CA PHE A 238 -8.92 11.19 -19.98
C PHE A 238 -8.79 12.72 -19.99
N LEU A 239 -9.68 13.43 -20.68
CA LEU A 239 -9.68 14.89 -20.71
C LEU A 239 -9.82 15.49 -19.31
N MET A 240 -10.74 14.92 -18.51
CA MET A 240 -10.94 15.32 -17.12
C MET A 240 -9.68 15.05 -16.27
N LEU A 241 -9.08 13.86 -16.40
CA LEU A 241 -7.85 13.52 -15.68
C LEU A 241 -6.71 14.47 -16.05
N HIS A 242 -6.48 14.71 -17.34
CA HIS A 242 -5.45 15.61 -17.81
C HIS A 242 -5.67 17.02 -17.25
N SER A 243 -6.88 17.58 -17.40
CA SER A 243 -7.21 18.92 -16.90
C SER A 243 -7.01 19.05 -15.39
N PHE A 244 -7.40 18.02 -14.64
CA PHE A 244 -7.19 17.96 -13.19
C PHE A 244 -5.69 17.94 -12.84
N LEU A 245 -4.93 17.06 -13.48
CA LEU A 245 -3.51 16.90 -13.22
C LEU A 245 -2.69 18.12 -13.66
N SER A 246 -3.08 18.81 -14.73
CA SER A 246 -2.48 20.08 -15.13
C SER A 246 -2.65 21.14 -14.03
N LYS A 247 -3.84 21.26 -13.44
CA LYS A 247 -4.08 22.17 -12.30
C LYS A 247 -3.27 21.78 -11.07
N VAL A 248 -3.20 20.49 -10.74
CA VAL A 248 -2.34 19.97 -9.65
C VAL A 248 -0.88 20.36 -9.88
N HIS A 249 -0.37 20.15 -11.10
CA HIS A 249 1.00 20.49 -11.46
C HIS A 249 1.28 21.99 -11.36
N GLN A 250 0.39 22.83 -11.91
CA GLN A 250 0.49 24.29 -11.87
C GLN A 250 0.46 24.84 -10.44
N ASN A 251 -0.34 24.22 -9.56
CA ASN A 251 -0.44 24.62 -8.15
C ASN A 251 0.67 24.04 -7.26
N ASN A 252 1.69 23.40 -7.85
CA ASN A 252 2.79 22.75 -7.13
C ASN A 252 2.31 21.73 -6.07
N GLN A 253 1.27 20.97 -6.40
CA GLN A 253 0.68 19.98 -5.49
C GLN A 253 1.20 18.57 -5.76
N LYS A 254 1.23 17.75 -4.72
CA LYS A 254 1.56 16.34 -4.79
C LYS A 254 0.30 15.49 -4.94
N SER A 255 0.26 14.60 -5.93
CA SER A 255 -0.89 13.70 -6.15
C SER A 255 -0.52 12.26 -6.46
N MET A 256 -1.43 11.34 -6.12
CA MET A 256 -1.37 9.94 -6.52
C MET A 256 -2.60 9.58 -7.36
N VAL A 257 -2.39 8.91 -8.48
CA VAL A 257 -3.45 8.48 -9.41
C VAL A 257 -3.50 6.96 -9.47
N PHE A 258 -4.61 6.38 -9.01
CA PHE A 258 -4.81 4.93 -8.99
C PHE A 258 -5.51 4.42 -10.25
N PHE A 259 -4.90 3.40 -10.85
CA PHE A 259 -5.43 2.65 -11.99
C PHE A 259 -5.55 1.16 -11.64
N SER A 260 -6.51 0.46 -12.26
CA SER A 260 -6.72 -0.97 -11.97
C SER A 260 -5.66 -1.90 -12.53
N THR A 261 -4.83 -1.46 -13.50
CA THR A 261 -3.85 -2.37 -14.14
C THR A 261 -2.49 -1.75 -14.38
N CYS A 262 -1.43 -2.57 -14.28
CA CYS A 262 -0.05 -2.16 -14.59
C CYS A 262 0.09 -1.63 -16.02
N ARG A 263 -0.69 -2.17 -16.97
CA ARG A 263 -0.66 -1.74 -18.38
C ARG A 263 -1.30 -0.37 -18.57
N SER A 264 -2.39 -0.08 -17.85
CA SER A 264 -2.99 1.26 -17.80
C SER A 264 -2.00 2.29 -17.27
N VAL A 265 -1.35 2.00 -16.13
CA VAL A 265 -0.32 2.89 -15.56
C VAL A 265 0.79 3.19 -16.58
N LYS A 266 1.33 2.15 -17.25
CA LYS A 266 2.36 2.33 -18.27
C LYS A 266 1.87 3.17 -19.46
N PHE A 267 0.66 2.93 -19.93
CA PHE A 267 0.08 3.69 -21.04
C PHE A 267 -0.09 5.17 -20.69
N TYR A 268 -0.76 5.48 -19.57
CA TYR A 268 -0.98 6.86 -19.16
C TYR A 268 0.32 7.58 -18.77
N HIS A 269 1.32 6.86 -18.25
CA HIS A 269 2.65 7.43 -18.04
C HIS A 269 3.29 7.91 -19.35
N ILE A 270 3.25 7.09 -20.41
CA ILE A 270 3.80 7.51 -21.72
C ILE A 270 2.97 8.67 -22.27
N LEU A 271 1.65 8.53 -22.32
CA LEU A 271 0.75 9.52 -22.89
C LEU A 271 0.87 10.90 -22.22
N LEU A 272 0.87 10.96 -20.88
CA LEU A 272 0.96 12.24 -20.16
C LEU A 272 2.32 12.92 -20.34
N ASN A 273 3.41 12.15 -20.38
CA ASN A 273 4.74 12.70 -20.70
C ASN A 273 4.82 13.21 -22.16
N CYS A 274 4.18 12.54 -23.12
CA CYS A 274 4.05 13.05 -24.50
C CYS A 274 3.22 14.34 -24.59
N LEU A 275 2.39 14.63 -23.58
CA LEU A 275 1.60 15.85 -23.46
C LEU A 275 2.27 16.89 -22.54
N ASP A 276 3.57 16.74 -22.28
CA ASP A 276 4.39 17.65 -21.48
C ASP A 276 3.91 17.79 -20.03
N LEU A 277 3.22 16.78 -19.50
CA LEU A 277 2.85 16.70 -18.10
C LEU A 277 3.77 15.69 -17.37
N PRO A 278 4.72 16.18 -16.55
CA PRO A 278 5.71 15.29 -15.93
C PRO A 278 5.05 14.42 -14.87
N VAL A 279 5.07 13.11 -15.09
CA VAL A 279 4.49 12.11 -14.19
C VAL A 279 5.47 10.97 -13.93
N LYS A 280 5.44 10.45 -12.70
CA LYS A 280 6.16 9.23 -12.29
C LYS A 280 5.20 8.05 -12.28
N CYS A 281 5.72 6.82 -12.30
CA CYS A 281 4.85 5.65 -12.14
C CYS A 281 5.44 4.51 -11.30
N ILE A 282 4.58 3.86 -10.51
CA ILE A 282 4.90 2.65 -9.74
C ILE A 282 3.88 1.55 -10.02
N HIS A 283 4.33 0.39 -10.51
CA HIS A 283 3.46 -0.77 -10.73
C HIS A 283 4.22 -2.10 -10.61
N GLY A 284 3.49 -3.22 -10.46
CA GLY A 284 4.07 -4.55 -10.17
C GLY A 284 5.04 -5.08 -11.23
N ASN A 285 4.87 -4.71 -12.51
CA ASN A 285 5.78 -5.14 -13.58
C ASN A 285 7.14 -4.41 -13.64
N GLN A 286 7.40 -3.43 -12.78
CA GLN A 286 8.71 -2.75 -12.75
C GLN A 286 9.73 -3.55 -11.92
N LYS A 287 11.00 -3.44 -12.32
CA LYS A 287 12.12 -3.96 -11.52
C LYS A 287 12.15 -3.26 -10.16
N GLN A 288 12.51 -4.00 -9.11
CA GLN A 288 12.48 -3.49 -7.73
C GLN A 288 13.32 -2.22 -7.55
N GLY A 289 14.54 -2.18 -8.09
CA GLY A 289 15.41 -1.00 -7.99
C GLY A 289 14.74 0.28 -8.51
N LYS A 290 14.02 0.21 -9.64
CA LYS A 290 13.29 1.35 -10.20
C LYS A 290 12.09 1.75 -9.35
N ARG A 291 11.38 0.78 -8.75
CA ARG A 291 10.27 1.04 -7.82
C ARG A 291 10.77 1.78 -6.59
N THR A 292 11.86 1.31 -6.00
CA THR A 292 12.50 1.95 -4.83
C THR A 292 12.98 3.35 -5.16
N SER A 293 13.69 3.56 -6.27
CA SER A 293 14.18 4.90 -6.63
C SER A 293 13.02 5.87 -6.87
N THR A 294 12.02 5.46 -7.65
CA THR A 294 10.85 6.29 -7.96
C THR A 294 10.06 6.64 -6.71
N PHE A 295 9.94 5.69 -5.77
CA PHE A 295 9.28 5.90 -4.48
C PHE A 295 10.01 6.95 -3.64
N LEU A 296 11.33 6.82 -3.48
CA LEU A 296 12.14 7.78 -2.72
C LEU A 296 12.10 9.16 -3.36
N GLU A 297 12.24 9.24 -4.68
CA GLU A 297 12.17 10.51 -5.39
C GLU A 297 10.78 11.18 -5.26
N PHE A 298 9.68 10.41 -5.25
CA PHE A 298 8.33 10.95 -5.05
C PHE A 298 8.10 11.41 -3.61
N GLY A 299 8.58 10.63 -2.63
CA GLY A 299 8.52 10.98 -1.22
C GLY A 299 9.24 12.29 -0.91
N ASN A 300 10.43 12.48 -1.47
CA ASN A 300 11.29 13.63 -1.21
C ASN A 300 10.92 14.89 -2.02
N SER A 301 10.13 14.76 -3.08
CA SER A 301 9.72 15.90 -3.89
C SER A 301 8.57 16.65 -3.20
N PRO A 302 8.55 17.99 -3.16
CA PRO A 302 7.42 18.74 -2.60
C PRO A 302 6.18 18.70 -3.52
N SER A 303 6.38 18.62 -4.84
CA SER A 303 5.33 18.61 -5.86
C SER A 303 5.63 17.53 -6.90
N SER A 304 4.71 16.58 -7.07
CA SER A 304 4.88 15.51 -8.04
C SER A 304 3.58 14.74 -8.28
N ILE A 305 3.45 14.12 -9.45
CA ILE A 305 2.31 13.26 -9.81
C ILE A 305 2.81 11.83 -9.92
N LEU A 306 2.22 10.90 -9.15
CA LEU A 306 2.54 9.48 -9.19
C LEU A 306 1.36 8.66 -9.72
N LEU A 307 1.54 7.99 -10.85
CA LEU A 307 0.59 7.01 -11.38
C LEU A 307 0.89 5.62 -10.79
N CYS A 308 -0.10 4.96 -10.20
CA CYS A 308 0.14 3.69 -9.54
C CYS A 308 -1.04 2.70 -9.60
N THR A 309 -0.74 1.42 -9.37
CA THR A 309 -1.75 0.42 -8.99
C THR A 309 -1.81 0.28 -7.47
N ASP A 310 -2.63 -0.64 -6.97
CA ASP A 310 -2.78 -0.92 -5.53
C ASP A 310 -1.52 -1.41 -4.82
N VAL A 311 -0.47 -1.69 -5.57
CA VAL A 311 0.86 -1.93 -4.99
C VAL A 311 1.36 -0.72 -4.18
N ALA A 312 0.85 0.48 -4.46
CA ALA A 312 1.17 1.70 -3.73
C ALA A 312 0.07 2.17 -2.74
N ALA A 313 -1.06 1.45 -2.66
CA ALA A 313 -2.21 1.87 -1.85
C ALA A 313 -2.05 1.57 -0.34
N ARG A 314 -1.16 0.65 0.04
CA ARG A 314 -1.04 0.13 1.41
C ARG A 314 0.39 0.21 1.92
N GLY A 315 0.57 0.38 3.23
CA GLY A 315 1.89 0.43 3.89
C GLY A 315 2.69 1.71 3.66
N LEU A 316 2.78 2.20 2.43
CA LEU A 316 3.65 3.30 2.01
C LEU A 316 3.45 4.60 2.80
N ASP A 317 4.51 5.08 3.45
CA ASP A 317 4.63 6.38 4.07
C ASP A 317 5.15 7.40 3.08
N ILE A 318 4.18 8.03 2.42
CA ILE A 318 4.41 9.15 1.53
C ILE A 318 3.94 10.39 2.27
N PRO A 319 4.85 11.25 2.74
CA PRO A 319 4.48 12.46 3.43
C PRO A 319 3.85 13.47 2.46
N HIS A 320 2.82 14.18 2.96
CA HIS A 320 2.21 15.35 2.31
C HIS A 320 1.74 15.12 0.87
N VAL A 321 0.83 14.16 0.66
CA VAL A 321 0.09 14.04 -0.61
C VAL A 321 -1.16 14.91 -0.52
N ASP A 322 -1.37 15.85 -1.44
CA ASP A 322 -2.55 16.73 -1.44
C ASP A 322 -3.79 16.03 -2.00
N TRP A 323 -3.60 15.23 -3.05
CA TRP A 323 -4.68 14.63 -3.83
C TRP A 323 -4.52 13.13 -4.05
N ILE A 324 -5.58 12.37 -3.74
CA ILE A 324 -5.75 10.99 -4.15
C ILE A 324 -6.82 10.92 -5.24
N ILE A 325 -6.40 10.58 -6.45
CA ILE A 325 -7.28 10.46 -7.61
C ILE A 325 -7.48 8.98 -7.90
N GLN A 326 -8.69 8.49 -7.72
CA GLN A 326 -9.04 7.12 -8.10
C GLN A 326 -9.62 7.17 -9.51
N PHE A 327 -8.73 7.09 -10.51
CA PHE A 327 -9.13 7.11 -11.91
C PHE A 327 -10.00 5.90 -12.22
N ASP A 328 -9.58 4.72 -11.79
CA ASP A 328 -10.43 3.53 -11.75
C ASP A 328 -10.87 3.26 -10.31
N PRO A 329 -12.15 2.92 -10.05
CA PRO A 329 -12.62 2.59 -8.70
C PRO A 329 -11.83 1.44 -8.08
N ALA A 330 -11.78 1.35 -6.75
CA ALA A 330 -11.15 0.24 -6.03
C ALA A 330 -11.95 -1.07 -6.15
N ASN A 331 -11.30 -2.23 -6.03
CA ASN A 331 -11.99 -3.53 -6.18
C ASN A 331 -13.07 -3.78 -5.12
N ASP A 332 -12.84 -3.27 -3.92
CA ASP A 332 -13.74 -3.33 -2.78
C ASP A 332 -13.63 -2.06 -1.92
N THR A 333 -14.51 -1.94 -0.93
CA THR A 333 -14.60 -0.80 -0.02
C THR A 333 -13.36 -0.66 0.87
N LYS A 334 -12.71 -1.78 1.21
CA LYS A 334 -11.50 -1.80 2.03
C LYS A 334 -10.33 -1.19 1.25
N GLU A 335 -10.11 -1.63 0.03
CA GLU A 335 -9.10 -1.08 -0.88
C GLU A 335 -9.30 0.43 -1.11
N TYR A 336 -10.55 0.87 -1.25
CA TYR A 336 -10.88 2.30 -1.30
C TYR A 336 -10.33 3.06 -0.08
N ILE A 337 -10.63 2.58 1.14
CA ILE A 337 -10.18 3.21 2.40
C ILE A 337 -8.65 3.32 2.45
N HIS A 338 -7.94 2.30 1.97
CA HIS A 338 -6.47 2.35 1.97
C HIS A 338 -5.88 3.33 0.96
N ARG A 339 -6.48 3.43 -0.24
CA ARG A 339 -6.08 4.40 -1.26
C ARG A 339 -6.22 5.82 -0.72
N VAL A 340 -7.39 6.16 -0.17
CA VAL A 340 -7.62 7.51 0.37
C VAL A 340 -6.81 7.78 1.64
N GLY A 341 -6.49 6.74 2.43
CA GLY A 341 -5.57 6.82 3.56
C GLY A 341 -4.09 7.08 3.22
N ARG A 342 -3.77 7.38 1.94
CA ARG A 342 -2.46 7.89 1.51
C ARG A 342 -2.31 9.41 1.68
N THR A 343 -3.42 10.14 1.85
CA THR A 343 -3.42 11.58 2.17
C THR A 343 -3.95 11.80 3.61
N ALA A 344 -4.00 13.06 4.07
CA ALA A 344 -4.48 13.46 5.39
C ALA A 344 -3.83 12.68 6.55
N ARG A 345 -2.51 12.47 6.45
CA ARG A 345 -1.73 11.68 7.43
C ARG A 345 -1.13 12.56 8.52
N GLY A 346 -0.96 11.97 9.71
CA GLY A 346 -0.43 12.66 10.88
C GLY A 346 -1.47 13.53 11.60
N ALA A 347 -1.12 14.01 12.80
CA ALA A 347 -1.99 14.89 13.56
C ALA A 347 -2.21 16.22 12.80
N GLY A 348 -3.48 16.55 12.52
CA GLY A 348 -3.84 17.77 11.78
C GLY A 348 -3.62 17.70 10.26
N GLY A 349 -3.27 16.53 9.71
CA GLY A 349 -3.09 16.36 8.27
C GLY A 349 -4.37 16.61 7.48
N ARG A 350 -4.27 17.34 6.37
CA ARG A 350 -5.38 17.60 5.43
C ARG A 350 -5.12 16.92 4.09
N GLY A 351 -6.19 16.56 3.39
CA GLY A 351 -6.09 15.81 2.16
C GLY A 351 -7.40 15.73 1.41
N ARG A 352 -7.32 15.60 0.08
CA ARG A 352 -8.50 15.47 -0.78
C ARG A 352 -8.44 14.18 -1.58
N ALA A 353 -9.58 13.52 -1.71
CA ALA A 353 -9.74 12.34 -2.56
C ALA A 353 -10.89 12.54 -3.55
N ILE A 354 -10.65 12.22 -4.82
CA ILE A 354 -11.67 12.22 -5.86
C ILE A 354 -11.80 10.84 -6.49
N LEU A 355 -13.02 10.32 -6.51
CA LEU A 355 -13.37 9.06 -7.15
C LEU A 355 -14.03 9.32 -8.50
N ILE A 356 -13.41 8.82 -9.56
CA ILE A 356 -13.96 8.93 -10.91
C ILE A 356 -14.81 7.68 -11.19
N LEU A 357 -16.10 7.87 -11.43
CA LEU A 357 -17.06 6.81 -11.73
C LEU A 357 -17.63 7.00 -13.13
N ARG A 358 -17.86 5.89 -13.82
CA ARG A 358 -18.75 5.89 -14.98
C ARG A 358 -20.21 5.83 -14.53
N PRO A 359 -21.17 6.23 -15.38
CA PRO A 359 -22.58 6.13 -15.05
C PRO A 359 -23.01 4.74 -14.56
N GLU A 360 -22.42 3.69 -15.13
CA GLU A 360 -22.73 2.30 -14.75
C GLU A 360 -22.10 1.89 -13.39
N GLU A 361 -21.11 2.64 -12.90
CA GLU A 361 -20.37 2.33 -11.67
C GLU A 361 -20.91 3.04 -10.43
N VAL A 362 -21.92 3.92 -10.57
CA VAL A 362 -22.50 4.72 -9.48
C VAL A 362 -22.99 3.85 -8.31
N GLY A 363 -23.41 2.61 -8.58
CA GLY A 363 -23.76 1.64 -7.54
C GLY A 363 -22.65 1.36 -6.53
N PHE A 364 -21.38 1.62 -6.85
CA PHE A 364 -20.26 1.50 -5.91
C PHE A 364 -20.41 2.43 -4.70
N LEU A 365 -21.04 3.60 -4.86
CA LEU A 365 -21.29 4.53 -3.76
C LEU A 365 -22.17 3.92 -2.66
N GLN A 366 -23.11 3.04 -3.01
CA GLN A 366 -23.94 2.35 -2.03
C GLN A 366 -23.13 1.36 -1.20
N HIS A 367 -22.16 0.67 -1.81
CA HIS A 367 -21.24 -0.20 -1.08
C HIS A 367 -20.32 0.61 -0.14
N LEU A 368 -19.88 1.81 -0.54
CA LEU A 368 -19.11 2.68 0.36
C LEU A 368 -19.95 3.16 1.55
N LYS A 369 -21.23 3.47 1.34
CA LYS A 369 -22.16 3.82 2.42
C LYS A 369 -22.31 2.72 3.46
N THR A 370 -22.26 1.43 3.08
CA THR A 370 -22.37 0.32 4.06
C THR A 370 -21.17 0.23 5.01
N VAL A 371 -20.07 0.92 4.74
CA VAL A 371 -18.89 1.02 5.62
C VAL A 371 -18.68 2.45 6.13
N ASN A 372 -19.76 3.23 6.24
CA ASN A 372 -19.75 4.61 6.75
C ASN A 372 -18.79 5.54 5.97
N VAL A 373 -18.68 5.33 4.65
CA VAL A 373 -17.96 6.22 3.74
C VAL A 373 -18.96 6.95 2.84
N GLN A 374 -19.06 8.26 3.03
CA GLN A 374 -19.89 9.15 2.23
C GLN A 374 -19.00 10.09 1.42
N LEU A 375 -19.38 10.31 0.16
CA LEU A 375 -18.65 11.17 -0.78
C LEU A 375 -19.62 12.22 -1.29
N ASP A 376 -19.15 13.45 -1.38
CA ASP A 376 -19.91 14.54 -1.99
C ASP A 376 -19.75 14.54 -3.51
N GLU A 377 -20.81 14.90 -4.23
CA GLU A 377 -20.73 15.02 -5.69
C GLU A 377 -19.95 16.27 -6.08
N HIS A 378 -18.85 16.09 -6.80
CA HIS A 378 -18.07 17.17 -7.37
C HIS A 378 -18.53 17.46 -8.80
N ARG A 379 -19.09 18.65 -9.02
CA ARG A 379 -19.44 19.13 -10.35
C ARG A 379 -18.19 19.63 -11.05
N PHE A 380 -17.66 18.84 -11.98
CA PHE A 380 -16.53 19.24 -12.80
C PHE A 380 -16.97 20.24 -13.88
N SER A 381 -16.31 21.40 -13.95
CA SER A 381 -16.56 22.38 -15.01
C SER A 381 -15.79 22.03 -16.28
N TRP A 382 -16.53 21.75 -17.35
CA TRP A 382 -15.97 21.47 -18.68
C TRP A 382 -15.60 22.74 -19.46
N THR A 383 -15.93 23.93 -18.96
CA THR A 383 -15.66 25.20 -19.67
C THR A 383 -14.18 25.56 -19.73
N GLU A 384 -13.36 25.01 -18.83
CA GLU A 384 -11.92 25.28 -18.73
C GLU A 384 -11.06 24.12 -19.21
N THR A 385 -11.64 23.11 -19.87
CA THR A 385 -10.84 21.97 -20.35
C THR A 385 -10.09 22.34 -21.63
N PRO A 386 -8.75 22.25 -21.66
CA PRO A 386 -7.99 22.51 -22.87
C PRO A 386 -8.34 21.48 -23.96
N ASP A 387 -8.51 21.93 -25.20
CA ASP A 387 -8.64 21.02 -26.34
C ASP A 387 -7.28 20.38 -26.64
N ILE A 388 -7.05 19.23 -26.02
CA ILE A 388 -5.84 18.41 -26.21
C ILE A 388 -6.03 17.34 -27.28
N GLN A 389 -7.17 17.30 -27.98
CA GLN A 389 -7.49 16.19 -28.88
C GLN A 389 -6.49 16.09 -30.04
N ASN A 390 -6.07 17.23 -30.60
CA ASN A 390 -5.05 17.27 -31.65
C ASN A 390 -3.67 16.83 -31.13
N ARG A 391 -3.28 17.25 -29.92
CA ARG A 391 -2.02 16.83 -29.28
C ARG A 391 -2.00 15.32 -29.02
N ILE A 392 -3.13 14.72 -28.62
CA ILE A 392 -3.25 13.27 -28.48
C ILE A 392 -3.05 12.59 -29.83
N LYS A 393 -3.75 13.02 -30.88
CA LYS A 393 -3.60 12.44 -32.23
C LYS A 393 -2.15 12.51 -32.71
N GLU A 394 -1.50 13.65 -32.51
CA GLU A 394 -0.08 13.82 -32.84
C GLU A 394 0.81 12.88 -32.04
N ALA A 395 0.58 12.72 -30.73
CA ALA A 395 1.36 11.79 -29.91
C ALA A 395 1.24 10.34 -30.43
N PHE A 396 0.03 9.92 -30.81
CA PHE A 396 -0.21 8.60 -31.42
C PHE A 396 0.42 8.44 -32.80
N ALA A 397 0.53 9.52 -33.58
CA ALA A 397 1.20 9.51 -34.88
C ALA A 397 2.74 9.46 -34.74
N LYS A 398 3.29 10.15 -33.75
CA LYS A 398 4.75 10.28 -33.52
C LYS A 398 5.35 9.07 -32.77
N ASP A 399 4.58 8.36 -31.93
CA ASP A 399 5.07 7.27 -31.07
C ASP A 399 4.35 5.92 -31.35
N PRO A 400 4.87 5.07 -32.25
CA PRO A 400 4.32 3.73 -32.48
C PRO A 400 4.26 2.83 -31.21
N PRO A 401 5.27 2.83 -30.32
CA PRO A 401 5.17 2.21 -29.00
C PRO A 401 3.96 2.64 -28.15
N LEU A 402 3.56 3.92 -28.18
CA LEU A 402 2.37 4.42 -27.49
C LEU A 402 1.10 3.69 -27.97
N ARG A 403 0.94 3.51 -29.29
CA ARG A 403 -0.20 2.77 -29.85
C ARG A 403 -0.23 1.33 -29.35
N ASN A 404 0.91 0.64 -29.33
CA ASN A 404 0.97 -0.73 -28.80
C ASN A 404 0.66 -0.80 -27.30
N SER A 405 1.12 0.18 -26.53
CA SER A 405 0.80 0.33 -25.11
C SER A 405 -0.70 0.54 -24.89
N ALA A 406 -1.35 1.38 -25.70
CA ALA A 406 -2.80 1.61 -25.68
C ALA A 406 -3.60 0.32 -25.90
N LYS A 407 -3.26 -0.45 -26.94
CA LYS A 407 -3.88 -1.76 -27.23
C LYS A 407 -3.75 -2.72 -26.04
N ALA A 408 -2.56 -2.75 -25.44
CA ALA A 408 -2.22 -3.61 -24.33
C ALA A 408 -2.98 -3.20 -23.05
N ALA A 409 -3.08 -1.90 -22.77
CA ALA A 409 -3.79 -1.32 -21.64
C ALA A 409 -5.30 -1.55 -21.75
N CYS A 410 -5.91 -1.23 -22.89
CA CYS A 410 -7.34 -1.43 -23.12
C CYS A 410 -7.75 -2.90 -22.91
N LYS A 411 -6.99 -3.86 -23.48
CA LYS A 411 -7.24 -5.30 -23.25
C LYS A 411 -7.07 -5.70 -21.79
N SER A 412 -6.09 -5.13 -21.09
CA SER A 412 -5.86 -5.40 -19.67
C SER A 412 -7.01 -4.88 -18.80
N PHE A 413 -7.49 -3.68 -19.11
CA PHE A 413 -8.63 -3.06 -18.42
C PHE A 413 -9.87 -3.94 -18.52
N VAL A 414 -10.27 -4.37 -19.73
CA VAL A 414 -11.43 -5.26 -19.91
C VAL A 414 -11.28 -6.56 -19.12
N ARG A 415 -10.09 -7.15 -19.11
CA ARG A 415 -9.80 -8.38 -18.33
C ARG A 415 -9.96 -8.14 -16.84
N CYS A 416 -9.37 -7.06 -16.33
CA CYS A 416 -9.43 -6.72 -14.92
C CYS A 416 -10.87 -6.42 -14.48
N TYR A 417 -11.58 -5.64 -15.28
CA TYR A 417 -12.99 -5.32 -15.06
C TYR A 417 -13.85 -6.59 -15.01
N SER A 418 -13.61 -7.54 -15.91
CA SER A 418 -14.26 -8.86 -15.90
C SER A 418 -13.93 -9.72 -14.68
N ALA A 419 -12.84 -9.45 -13.96
CA ALA A 419 -12.42 -10.21 -12.79
C ALA A 419 -12.97 -9.65 -11.46
N ARG A 420 -13.51 -8.42 -11.45
CA ARG A 420 -14.00 -7.74 -10.24
C ARG A 420 -15.12 -8.52 -9.53
N HIS A 421 -15.17 -8.45 -8.21
CA HIS A 421 -16.11 -9.24 -7.40
C HIS A 421 -17.54 -8.70 -7.41
N LEU A 422 -17.71 -7.37 -7.36
CA LEU A 422 -19.03 -6.71 -7.38
C LEU A 422 -19.63 -6.71 -8.79
N LYS A 423 -20.19 -7.84 -9.24
CA LYS A 423 -20.73 -8.01 -10.61
C LYS A 423 -21.95 -7.15 -10.90
N ASN A 424 -22.71 -6.79 -9.87
CA ASN A 424 -23.85 -5.88 -9.93
C ASN A 424 -23.44 -4.44 -10.25
N VAL A 425 -22.21 -4.05 -9.91
CA VAL A 425 -21.66 -2.71 -10.20
C VAL A 425 -20.74 -2.76 -11.41
N PHE A 426 -19.85 -3.74 -11.45
CA PHE A 426 -18.82 -3.88 -12.47
C PHE A 426 -19.18 -4.93 -13.51
N ASP A 427 -20.28 -4.70 -14.25
CA ASP A 427 -20.71 -5.59 -15.32
C ASP A 427 -19.92 -5.35 -16.62
N VAL A 428 -19.08 -6.33 -16.98
CA VAL A 428 -18.30 -6.29 -18.23
C VAL A 428 -19.20 -6.40 -19.47
N ASN A 429 -20.40 -6.95 -19.35
CA ASN A 429 -21.30 -7.08 -20.49
C ASN A 429 -21.91 -5.73 -20.87
N ALA A 430 -22.25 -4.90 -19.88
CA ALA A 430 -22.67 -3.50 -20.06
C ALA A 430 -21.58 -2.56 -20.59
N LEU A 431 -20.32 -2.99 -20.63
CA LEU A 431 -19.21 -2.16 -21.12
C LEU A 431 -19.31 -1.90 -22.64
N ASP A 432 -19.42 -0.63 -23.03
CA ASP A 432 -19.23 -0.20 -24.41
C ASP A 432 -17.74 -0.31 -24.78
N LEU A 433 -17.41 -1.34 -25.55
CA LEU A 433 -16.05 -1.62 -25.97
C LEU A 433 -15.53 -0.61 -27.00
N THR A 434 -16.41 0.00 -27.79
CA THR A 434 -16.04 0.99 -28.80
C THR A 434 -15.69 2.31 -28.13
N ALA A 435 -16.56 2.80 -27.23
CA ALA A 435 -16.26 3.98 -26.41
C ALA A 435 -14.99 3.77 -25.57
N LEU A 436 -14.82 2.58 -24.99
CA LEU A 436 -13.60 2.23 -24.26
C LEU A 436 -12.37 2.30 -25.16
N ALA A 437 -12.39 1.69 -26.35
CA ALA A 437 -11.25 1.73 -27.27
C ALA A 437 -10.87 3.17 -27.61
N ARG A 438 -11.86 4.02 -27.90
CA ARG A 438 -11.67 5.45 -28.16
C ARG A 438 -11.07 6.19 -26.97
N SER A 439 -11.47 5.86 -25.74
CA SER A 439 -10.88 6.44 -24.52
C SER A 439 -9.38 6.12 -24.35
N PHE A 440 -8.88 5.06 -25.00
CA PHE A 440 -7.46 4.73 -25.09
C PHE A 440 -6.79 5.26 -26.37
N GLY A 441 -7.45 6.11 -27.15
CA GLY A 441 -6.93 6.64 -28.42
C GLY A 441 -6.92 5.63 -29.57
N LEU A 442 -7.80 4.62 -29.53
CA LEU A 442 -7.92 3.60 -30.57
C LEU A 442 -9.21 3.77 -31.39
N ASP A 443 -9.12 3.58 -32.70
CA ASP A 443 -10.27 3.73 -33.61
C ASP A 443 -11.31 2.62 -33.46
N GLU A 444 -10.86 1.40 -33.11
CA GLU A 444 -11.71 0.20 -33.00
C GLU A 444 -11.41 -0.68 -31.77
N PRO A 445 -12.40 -1.45 -31.28
CA PRO A 445 -12.24 -2.43 -30.20
C PRO A 445 -11.50 -3.71 -30.66
N LEU A 446 -10.21 -3.58 -30.97
CA LEU A 446 -9.27 -4.59 -31.48
C LEU A 446 -9.44 -6.04 -30.95
N GLY A 447 -10.35 -6.81 -31.58
CA GLY A 447 -10.63 -8.21 -31.23
C GLY A 447 -11.25 -8.43 -29.84
N MET A 448 -11.67 -7.36 -29.16
CA MET A 448 -12.22 -7.42 -27.79
C MET A 448 -13.65 -7.97 -27.76
N LYS A 449 -14.34 -8.08 -28.91
CA LYS A 449 -15.65 -8.75 -29.02
C LYS A 449 -15.60 -10.20 -28.54
N LYS A 450 -14.48 -10.91 -28.76
CA LYS A 450 -14.25 -12.27 -28.22
C LYS A 450 -14.10 -12.30 -26.70
N ALA A 451 -13.81 -11.18 -26.03
CA ALA A 451 -13.66 -11.11 -24.58
C ALA A 451 -14.97 -11.34 -23.79
N LYS A 452 -16.12 -11.12 -24.45
CA LYS A 452 -17.44 -11.40 -23.87
C LYS A 452 -17.86 -12.88 -23.99
N THR A 453 -17.11 -13.73 -24.72
CA THR A 453 -17.47 -15.13 -24.98
C THR A 453 -17.11 -16.10 -23.84
N ARG A 454 -17.90 -17.19 -23.71
CA ARG A 454 -17.73 -18.24 -22.69
C ARG A 454 -16.35 -18.94 -22.78
N ALA A 455 -15.80 -19.09 -23.99
CA ALA A 455 -14.49 -19.68 -24.23
C ALA A 455 -13.33 -18.80 -23.73
N TRP A 456 -13.46 -17.47 -23.85
CA TRP A 456 -12.48 -16.53 -23.31
C TRP A 456 -12.54 -16.47 -21.77
N LYS A 457 -13.75 -16.49 -21.19
CA LYS A 457 -13.98 -16.59 -19.73
C LYS A 457 -13.38 -17.87 -19.12
N LYS A 458 -13.36 -19.01 -19.84
CA LYS A 458 -12.68 -20.26 -19.41
C LYS A 458 -11.15 -20.11 -19.38
N LYS A 459 -10.55 -19.46 -20.39
CA LYS A 459 -9.10 -19.17 -20.46
C LYS A 459 -8.65 -18.14 -19.40
N LEU A 460 -9.59 -17.39 -18.81
CA LEU A 460 -9.38 -16.42 -17.74
C LEU A 460 -9.20 -17.04 -16.34
N LYS A 461 -9.78 -18.23 -16.07
CA LYS A 461 -9.60 -18.92 -14.79
C LYS A 461 -8.16 -19.40 -14.54
N SER A 462 -7.33 -19.45 -15.58
CA SER A 462 -5.95 -19.95 -15.52
C SER A 462 -4.88 -18.84 -15.46
N VAL A 463 -5.24 -17.56 -15.43
CA VAL A 463 -4.27 -16.44 -15.45
C VAL A 463 -4.23 -15.75 -14.09
N ASN A 464 -3.01 -15.58 -13.59
CA ASN A 464 -2.68 -15.12 -12.25
C ASN A 464 -3.37 -13.79 -11.88
N LYS A 465 -4.04 -13.76 -10.71
CA LYS A 465 -4.72 -12.56 -10.16
C LYS A 465 -3.78 -11.36 -10.06
N ASN A 466 -2.46 -11.59 -9.95
CA ASN A 466 -1.38 -10.59 -9.82
C ASN A 466 -1.15 -9.66 -11.03
N THR A 467 -2.02 -9.68 -12.05
CA THR A 467 -1.94 -8.76 -13.22
C THR A 467 -2.94 -7.61 -13.14
N CYS A 468 -3.93 -7.73 -12.25
CA CYS A 468 -4.51 -6.63 -11.50
C CYS A 468 -3.71 -6.52 -10.18
#